data_AF-A0A1J4M943-F1
#
_entry.id   AF-A0A1J4M943-F1
#
_cell.length_a   1.000
_cell.length_b   1.000
_cell.length_c   1.000
_cell.angle_alpha   90.00
_cell.angle_beta   90.00
_cell.angle_gamma   90.00
#
_symmetry.space_group_name_H-M   'P 1'
#
loop_
_entity.id
_entity.type
_entity.pdbx_description
1 polymer ?
#
loop_
_entity_poly.entity_id
_entity_poly.type
_entity_poly.pdbx_seq_one_letter_code
_entity_poly.pdbx_strand_id
1 'polypeptide(L)'
;MSVISTNSYIQGQKSINFNGICLGLDKAIKQLKDNGYLDDLILDFFMEFSKESCVGIRENCSGGKYCVFSSLFYTILSMCGDNDEEYLRLRKWVKRVSTPLLLNDAIVIPMYCSQTSHWWLIVICHPYKIFNLMKSSLYRNSSHANIEGSNKGWIICMDSLGGKNIGQYEKRKAIMKILKFLDIERRNNDSYSDLLETGNEPAILNANITVTNTTTTNNNVFTTKTTVNTSDINNTNDSMSVTFRSLSNWEIIYNPKNLPFQENNFDCGIYIIEYAHWLFHYGTAIFNSMINRDSSLEISNSICLDQNKLSRKWFQNRRAVYTKVLEFMSTNMGWNEDKFLRNQLTEIFDDNMNTFNYNEKVTQEKISSLQARKKFVMSSLNKSYFNR
;
A
#
# COMPACT_ATOMS: atom_id res chain seq x y z
N MET A 1 17.02 -23.99 9.79
CA MET A 1 18.22 -23.23 10.19
C MET A 1 17.78 -21.86 10.65
N SER A 2 18.16 -21.50 11.88
CA SER A 2 17.91 -20.19 12.46
C SER A 2 18.47 -19.11 11.54
N VAL A 3 17.72 -18.01 11.38
CA VAL A 3 18.27 -16.79 10.81
C VAL A 3 19.33 -16.32 11.78
N ILE A 4 20.61 -16.54 11.43
CA ILE A 4 21.72 -15.94 12.14
C ILE A 4 21.63 -14.44 11.80
N SER A 5 20.93 -13.71 12.67
CA SER A 5 21.08 -12.28 12.84
C SER A 5 22.50 -12.07 13.36
N THR A 6 23.47 -11.87 12.47
CA THR A 6 24.75 -11.27 12.84
C THR A 6 24.53 -9.77 13.04
N ASN A 7 23.72 -9.40 14.02
CA ASN A 7 23.83 -8.11 14.65
C ASN A 7 24.70 -8.31 15.89
N SER A 8 26.01 -8.19 15.69
CA SER A 8 26.93 -7.93 16.78
C SER A 8 26.64 -6.52 17.30
N TYR A 9 25.61 -6.39 18.13
CA TYR A 9 25.32 -5.15 18.83
C TYR A 9 26.45 -4.92 19.84
N ILE A 10 27.11 -3.79 19.71
CA ILE A 10 28.04 -3.28 20.72
C ILE A 10 27.22 -3.03 21.98
N GLN A 11 27.66 -3.62 23.08
CA GLN A 11 27.05 -3.49 24.40
C GLN A 11 26.86 -1.99 24.74
N GLY A 12 25.61 -1.54 24.85
CA GLY A 12 25.26 -0.15 25.22
C GLY A 12 24.43 0.65 24.21
N GLN A 13 24.22 0.17 22.97
CA GLN A 13 23.34 0.88 22.02
C GLN A 13 21.86 0.71 22.33
N LYS A 14 21.11 1.82 22.41
CA LYS A 14 19.64 1.82 22.54
C LYS A 14 19.01 1.30 21.25
N SER A 15 17.99 0.46 21.39
CA SER A 15 17.19 -0.06 20.26
C SER A 15 15.69 0.10 20.51
N ILE A 16 14.93 0.21 19.42
CA ILE A 16 13.47 0.18 19.43
C ILE A 16 13.04 -1.11 18.73
N ASN A 17 12.15 -1.86 19.37
CA ASN A 17 11.56 -3.06 18.79
C ASN A 17 10.08 -2.80 18.46
N PHE A 18 9.69 -3.07 17.23
CA PHE A 18 8.30 -2.97 16.79
C PHE A 18 7.98 -4.05 15.76
N ASN A 19 6.93 -4.83 15.98
CA ASN A 19 6.51 -5.94 15.11
C ASN A 19 7.65 -6.87 14.64
N GLY A 20 8.63 -7.13 15.51
CA GLY A 20 9.79 -7.99 15.23
C GLY A 20 10.93 -7.30 14.47
N ILE A 21 10.83 -6.00 14.19
CA ILE A 21 11.90 -5.17 13.63
C ILE A 21 12.66 -4.51 14.78
N CYS A 22 13.95 -4.79 14.89
CA CYS A 22 14.85 -4.19 15.89
C CYS A 22 15.68 -3.08 15.23
N LEU A 23 15.37 -1.83 15.56
CA LEU A 23 16.00 -0.64 15.00
C LEU A 23 17.00 -0.04 16.00
N GLY A 24 18.25 0.14 15.60
CA GLY A 24 19.26 0.84 16.40
C GLY A 24 18.98 2.35 16.44
N LEU A 25 18.68 2.89 17.62
CA LEU A 25 18.13 4.24 17.79
C LEU A 25 19.08 5.34 17.32
N ASP A 26 20.33 5.33 17.79
CA ASP A 26 21.30 6.40 17.52
C ASP A 26 21.63 6.47 16.02
N LYS A 27 21.79 5.30 15.39
CA LYS A 27 22.03 5.20 13.94
C LYS A 27 20.84 5.75 13.15
N ALA A 28 19.62 5.35 13.53
CA ALA A 28 18.40 5.78 12.85
C ALA A 28 18.18 7.29 12.95
N ILE A 29 18.32 7.86 14.16
CA ILE A 29 18.22 9.31 14.39
C ILE A 29 19.24 10.08 13.55
N LYS A 30 20.49 9.60 13.49
CA LYS A 30 21.53 10.22 12.67
C LYS A 30 21.16 10.25 11.18
N GLN A 31 20.72 9.12 10.62
CA GLN A 31 20.32 9.05 9.20
C GLN A 31 19.10 9.92 8.89
N LEU A 32 18.18 10.08 9.83
CA LEU A 32 17.03 10.96 9.68
C LEU A 32 17.42 12.46 9.71
N LYS A 33 18.34 12.87 10.59
CA LYS A 33 18.76 14.28 10.76
C LYS A 33 19.75 14.78 9.70
N ASP A 34 20.72 13.96 9.29
CA ASP A 34 21.89 14.42 8.49
C ASP A 34 21.67 14.39 6.97
N ASN A 35 20.41 14.51 6.49
CA ASN A 35 20.08 14.25 5.08
C ASN A 35 20.61 12.88 4.59
N GLY A 36 20.69 11.92 5.50
CA GLY A 36 21.23 10.59 5.21
C GLY A 36 20.27 9.79 4.34
N TYR A 37 20.84 8.90 3.52
CA TYR A 37 20.08 7.83 2.89
C TYR A 37 19.49 6.94 4.00
N LEU A 38 18.21 6.61 3.88
CA LEU A 38 17.58 5.64 4.76
C LEU A 38 18.12 4.25 4.42
N ASP A 39 18.42 3.47 5.46
CA ASP A 39 18.72 2.05 5.29
C ASP A 39 17.43 1.22 5.27
N ASP A 40 17.59 -0.07 4.95
CA ASP A 40 16.51 -1.06 4.90
C ASP A 40 15.69 -1.12 6.20
N LEU A 41 16.36 -1.06 7.36
CA LEU A 41 15.70 -1.20 8.65
C LEU A 41 14.83 0.00 9.00
N ILE A 42 15.29 1.22 8.72
CA ILE A 42 14.48 2.43 8.92
C ILE A 42 13.27 2.39 7.98
N LEU A 43 13.48 2.00 6.71
CA LEU A 43 12.42 1.90 5.73
C LEU A 43 11.35 0.89 6.17
N ASP A 44 11.76 -0.35 6.46
CA ASP A 44 10.86 -1.42 6.88
C ASP A 44 10.11 -1.06 8.18
N PHE A 45 10.81 -0.45 9.14
CA PHE A 45 10.22 0.01 10.40
C PHE A 45 9.08 1.00 10.15
N PHE A 46 9.31 2.04 9.35
CA PHE A 46 8.29 3.07 9.12
C PHE A 46 7.18 2.62 8.17
N MET A 47 7.45 1.70 7.24
CA MET A 47 6.40 1.08 6.42
C MET A 47 5.42 0.28 7.30
N GLU A 48 5.95 -0.54 8.20
CA GLU A 48 5.15 -1.32 9.14
C GLU A 48 4.42 -0.42 10.14
N PHE A 49 5.11 0.60 10.67
CA PHE A 49 4.51 1.57 11.58
C PHE A 49 3.39 2.38 10.93
N SER A 50 3.55 2.79 9.66
CA SER A 50 2.52 3.51 8.90
C SER A 50 1.27 2.65 8.71
N LYS A 51 1.46 1.37 8.34
CA LYS A 51 0.38 0.40 8.18
C LYS A 51 -0.38 0.22 9.48
N GLU A 52 0.32 -0.06 10.58
CA GLU A 52 -0.27 -0.24 11.90
C GLU A 52 -1.03 1.01 12.35
N SER A 53 -0.45 2.19 12.15
CA SER A 53 -1.06 3.46 12.59
C SER A 53 -2.37 3.78 11.86
N CYS A 54 -2.49 3.38 10.58
CA CYS A 54 -3.69 3.67 9.79
C CYS A 54 -4.76 2.57 9.87
N VAL A 55 -4.33 1.30 9.91
CA VAL A 55 -5.23 0.14 9.75
C VAL A 55 -5.47 -0.57 11.08
N GLY A 56 -4.53 -0.44 12.03
CA GLY A 56 -4.53 -1.14 13.31
C GLY A 56 -4.12 -2.62 13.21
N ILE A 57 -3.84 -3.23 14.37
CA ILE A 57 -3.44 -4.64 14.52
C ILE A 57 -4.55 -5.62 14.10
N ARG A 58 -5.81 -5.16 14.05
CA ARG A 58 -6.98 -6.03 13.87
C ARG A 58 -7.60 -5.85 12.49
N GLU A 59 -7.48 -6.89 11.66
CA GLU A 59 -8.12 -7.06 10.34
C GLU A 59 -9.67 -6.94 10.34
N ASN A 60 -10.29 -6.66 11.50
CA ASN A 60 -11.75 -6.56 11.69
C ASN A 60 -12.26 -5.11 11.87
N CYS A 61 -11.41 -4.11 11.70
CA CYS A 61 -11.86 -2.73 11.48
C CYS A 61 -12.14 -2.54 9.98
N SER A 62 -13.02 -1.64 9.61
CA SER A 62 -13.38 -1.28 8.22
C SER A 62 -12.22 -0.73 7.35
N GLY A 63 -10.96 -0.96 7.72
CA GLY A 63 -9.76 -0.60 6.97
C GLY A 63 -9.36 -1.70 5.98
N GLY A 64 -8.69 -1.32 4.89
CA GLY A 64 -8.28 -2.25 3.83
C GLY A 64 -7.24 -3.29 4.29
N LYS A 65 -7.18 -4.42 3.57
CA LYS A 65 -6.22 -5.51 3.81
C LYS A 65 -4.95 -5.28 2.99
N TYR A 66 -3.82 -5.05 3.66
CA TYR A 66 -2.55 -4.78 2.99
C TYR A 66 -1.44 -5.75 3.38
N CYS A 67 -0.77 -6.29 2.37
CA CYS A 67 0.48 -7.03 2.55
C CYS A 67 1.66 -6.11 2.23
N VAL A 68 2.58 -5.93 3.18
CA VAL A 68 3.81 -5.14 2.99
C VAL A 68 4.99 -6.09 3.03
N PHE A 69 5.76 -6.14 1.95
CA PHE A 69 7.00 -6.90 1.90
C PHE A 69 8.14 -6.07 2.49
N SER A 70 9.06 -6.74 3.20
CA SER A 70 10.34 -6.12 3.60
C SER A 70 11.13 -5.70 2.36
N SER A 71 11.95 -4.67 2.50
CA SER A 71 12.82 -4.13 1.45
C SER A 71 13.74 -5.18 0.81
N LEU A 72 14.13 -6.21 1.56
CA LEU A 72 14.97 -7.32 1.09
C LEU A 72 14.27 -8.31 0.15
N PHE A 73 12.93 -8.29 0.09
CA PHE A 73 12.16 -9.26 -0.67
C PHE A 73 12.54 -9.24 -2.15
N TYR A 74 12.47 -8.08 -2.78
CA TYR A 74 12.75 -7.99 -4.21
C TYR A 74 14.23 -8.22 -4.52
N THR A 75 15.15 -7.80 -3.65
CA THR A 75 16.58 -8.08 -3.78
C THR A 75 16.82 -9.58 -3.94
N ILE A 76 16.19 -10.39 -3.10
CA ILE A 76 16.34 -11.85 -3.15
C ILE A 76 15.55 -12.44 -4.32
N LEU A 77 14.35 -11.93 -4.61
CA LEU A 77 13.56 -12.36 -5.77
C LEU A 77 14.30 -12.11 -7.09
N SER A 78 15.04 -11.00 -7.18
CA SER A 78 15.81 -10.61 -8.36
C SER A 78 16.95 -11.58 -8.65
N MET A 79 17.44 -12.29 -7.62
CA MET A 79 18.48 -13.32 -7.73
C MET A 79 17.91 -14.67 -8.17
N CYS A 80 16.60 -14.89 -8.08
CA CYS A 80 15.99 -16.11 -8.58
C CYS A 80 16.13 -16.19 -10.09
N GLY A 81 16.56 -17.37 -10.56
CA GLY A 81 16.53 -17.75 -11.96
C GLY A 81 15.13 -18.13 -12.41
N ASP A 82 15.07 -19.07 -13.35
CA ASP A 82 13.80 -19.51 -13.92
C ASP A 82 13.14 -20.69 -13.20
N ASN A 83 13.85 -21.35 -12.30
CA ASN A 83 13.35 -22.48 -11.54
C ASN A 83 12.31 -22.05 -10.48
N ASP A 84 11.09 -22.60 -10.55
CA ASP A 84 10.01 -22.35 -9.59
C ASP A 84 10.40 -22.71 -8.13
N GLU A 85 11.29 -23.70 -7.92
CA GLU A 85 11.74 -24.10 -6.57
C GLU A 85 12.49 -22.99 -5.82
N GLU A 86 13.19 -22.12 -6.54
CA GLU A 86 13.89 -21.00 -5.93
C GLU A 86 12.91 -19.99 -5.33
N TYR A 87 11.77 -19.78 -6.00
CA TYR A 87 10.69 -18.93 -5.53
C TYR A 87 10.01 -19.50 -4.29
N LEU A 88 9.91 -20.83 -4.17
CA LEU A 88 9.34 -21.48 -2.98
C LEU A 88 10.12 -21.16 -1.70
N ARG A 89 11.43 -20.84 -1.80
CA ARG A 89 12.23 -20.38 -0.65
C ARG A 89 11.78 -19.00 -0.13
N LEU A 90 11.17 -18.18 -0.99
CA LEU A 90 10.62 -16.88 -0.60
C LEU A 90 9.26 -16.98 0.10
N ARG A 91 8.66 -18.18 0.19
CA ARG A 91 7.41 -18.37 0.96
C ARG A 91 7.56 -18.02 2.44
N LYS A 92 8.78 -17.94 2.98
CA LYS A 92 9.00 -17.45 4.35
C LYS A 92 8.48 -16.03 4.59
N TRP A 93 8.43 -15.18 3.56
CA TRP A 93 7.80 -13.84 3.65
C TRP A 93 6.28 -13.92 3.68
N VAL A 94 5.70 -14.98 3.13
CA VAL A 94 4.25 -15.21 3.09
C VAL A 94 3.75 -15.96 4.33
N LYS A 95 4.60 -16.76 4.99
CA LYS A 95 4.23 -17.47 6.23
C LYS A 95 3.82 -16.58 7.40
N ARG A 96 4.09 -15.27 7.32
CA ARG A 96 3.76 -14.28 8.36
C ARG A 96 2.55 -13.42 8.01
N VAL A 97 1.93 -13.63 6.84
CA VAL A 97 0.70 -12.91 6.48
C VAL A 97 -0.52 -13.69 6.95
N SER A 98 -1.43 -12.99 7.64
CA SER A 98 -2.70 -13.51 8.14
C SER A 98 -3.72 -13.71 7.00
N THR A 99 -3.72 -12.80 6.02
CA THR A 99 -4.55 -12.89 4.81
C THR A 99 -3.71 -13.41 3.64
N PRO A 100 -4.15 -14.46 2.91
CA PRO A 100 -3.49 -14.91 1.68
C PRO A 100 -3.26 -13.75 0.70
N LEU A 101 -2.05 -13.64 0.14
CA LEU A 101 -1.60 -12.49 -0.68
C LEU A 101 -2.64 -11.98 -1.68
N LEU A 102 -3.26 -12.87 -2.47
CA LEU A 102 -4.17 -12.49 -3.55
C LEU A 102 -5.55 -12.00 -3.05
N LEU A 103 -5.84 -12.13 -1.75
CA LEU A 103 -7.06 -11.65 -1.11
C LEU A 103 -6.85 -10.32 -0.37
N ASN A 104 -5.63 -9.76 -0.42
CA ASN A 104 -5.39 -8.40 0.06
C ASN A 104 -5.93 -7.38 -0.95
N ASP A 105 -6.35 -6.21 -0.45
CA ASP A 105 -6.74 -5.07 -1.28
C ASP A 105 -5.54 -4.48 -2.02
N ALA A 106 -4.36 -4.48 -1.37
CA ALA A 106 -3.11 -4.15 -2.01
C ALA A 106 -1.91 -4.94 -1.47
N ILE A 107 -0.93 -5.19 -2.35
CA ILE A 107 0.39 -5.71 -2.02
C ILE A 107 1.41 -4.62 -2.29
N VAL A 108 2.16 -4.23 -1.26
CA VAL A 108 3.12 -3.12 -1.26
C VAL A 108 4.54 -3.69 -1.21
N ILE A 109 5.35 -3.35 -2.20
CA ILE A 109 6.70 -3.90 -2.38
C ILE A 109 7.69 -2.75 -2.55
N PRO A 110 8.48 -2.43 -1.51
CA PRO A 110 9.61 -1.52 -1.65
C PRO A 110 10.65 -2.11 -2.58
N MET A 111 11.19 -1.27 -3.46
CA MET A 111 12.11 -1.66 -4.51
C MET A 111 13.42 -0.88 -4.37
N TYR A 112 14.53 -1.59 -4.31
CA TYR A 112 15.87 -0.98 -4.27
C TYR A 112 16.59 -1.18 -5.60
N CYS A 113 17.20 -0.11 -6.11
CA CYS A 113 18.22 -0.21 -7.16
C CYS A 113 19.58 0.10 -6.56
N SER A 114 20.45 -0.89 -6.51
CA SER A 114 21.80 -0.76 -5.95
C SER A 114 22.71 0.11 -6.82
N GLN A 115 22.56 0.08 -8.14
CA GLN A 115 23.38 0.85 -9.08
C GLN A 115 23.21 2.35 -8.88
N THR A 116 21.99 2.80 -8.59
CA THR A 116 21.67 4.23 -8.40
C THR A 116 21.40 4.59 -6.95
N SER A 117 21.55 3.64 -6.01
CA SER A 117 21.17 3.78 -4.59
C SER A 117 19.80 4.45 -4.42
N HIS A 118 18.79 3.91 -5.12
CA HIS A 118 17.48 4.55 -5.24
C HIS A 118 16.35 3.63 -4.79
N TRP A 119 15.47 4.17 -3.95
CA TRP A 119 14.24 3.54 -3.51
C TRP A 119 13.06 3.96 -4.40
N TRP A 120 12.25 2.98 -4.80
CA TRP A 120 10.97 3.19 -5.47
C TRP A 120 9.96 2.14 -4.97
N LEU A 121 8.70 2.24 -5.38
CA LEU A 121 7.62 1.43 -4.82
C LEU A 121 6.78 0.80 -5.92
N ILE A 122 6.46 -0.49 -5.77
CA ILE A 122 5.39 -1.16 -6.53
C ILE A 122 4.22 -1.41 -5.60
N VAL A 123 3.01 -1.08 -6.07
CA VAL A 123 1.76 -1.47 -5.41
C VAL A 123 0.90 -2.26 -6.39
N ILE A 124 0.52 -3.48 -6.03
CA ILE A 124 -0.44 -4.30 -6.77
C ILE A 124 -1.79 -4.18 -6.08
N CYS A 125 -2.74 -3.50 -6.73
CA CYS A 125 -4.10 -3.29 -6.20
C CYS A 125 -5.08 -4.31 -6.77
N HIS A 126 -5.99 -4.77 -5.91
CA HIS A 126 -7.08 -5.70 -6.23
C HIS A 126 -6.63 -6.98 -6.97
N PRO A 127 -5.57 -7.69 -6.50
CA PRO A 127 -5.13 -8.95 -7.12
C PRO A 127 -6.24 -10.01 -7.20
N TYR A 128 -7.22 -9.96 -6.30
CA TYR A 128 -8.37 -10.85 -6.30
C TYR A 128 -9.21 -10.76 -7.59
N LYS A 129 -9.21 -9.62 -8.30
CA LYS A 129 -9.95 -9.49 -9.57
C LYS A 129 -9.42 -10.49 -10.60
N ILE A 130 -8.10 -10.59 -10.73
CA ILE A 130 -7.47 -11.55 -11.65
C ILE A 130 -7.70 -12.98 -11.16
N PHE A 131 -7.61 -13.23 -9.86
CA PHE A 131 -7.90 -14.53 -9.27
C PHE A 131 -9.35 -15.00 -9.58
N ASN A 132 -10.34 -14.13 -9.40
CA ASN A 132 -11.74 -14.43 -9.68
C ASN A 132 -12.03 -14.64 -11.18
N LEU A 133 -11.35 -13.87 -12.04
CA LEU A 133 -11.45 -14.05 -13.49
C LEU A 133 -10.90 -15.42 -13.92
N MET A 134 -9.78 -15.87 -13.35
CA MET A 134 -9.26 -17.22 -13.58
C MET A 134 -10.24 -18.29 -13.15
N LYS A 135 -10.77 -18.17 -11.93
CA LYS A 135 -11.79 -19.09 -11.41
C LYS A 135 -12.96 -19.19 -12.39
N SER A 136 -13.48 -18.06 -12.83
CA SER A 136 -14.59 -17.99 -13.79
C SER A 136 -14.27 -18.61 -15.15
N SER A 137 -13.03 -18.45 -15.64
CA SER A 137 -12.57 -19.05 -16.90
C SER A 137 -12.45 -20.57 -16.85
N LEU A 138 -12.22 -21.16 -15.67
CA LEU A 138 -12.20 -22.62 -15.49
C LEU A 138 -13.61 -23.23 -15.59
N TYR A 139 -14.66 -22.47 -15.22
CA TYR A 139 -16.06 -22.92 -15.28
C TYR A 139 -16.75 -22.62 -16.62
N ARG A 140 -16.30 -21.61 -17.36
CA ARG A 140 -16.81 -21.30 -18.69
C ARG A 140 -15.93 -21.96 -19.74
N ASN A 141 -16.47 -22.94 -20.47
CA ASN A 141 -15.82 -23.57 -21.64
C ASN A 141 -15.59 -22.59 -22.84
N SER A 142 -15.52 -21.28 -22.59
CA SER A 142 -15.29 -20.24 -23.60
C SER A 142 -13.91 -19.61 -23.40
N SER A 143 -13.00 -19.91 -24.30
CA SER A 143 -11.60 -19.47 -24.35
C SER A 143 -11.38 -17.98 -24.69
N HIS A 144 -12.43 -17.15 -24.66
CA HIS A 144 -12.39 -15.74 -25.07
C HIS A 144 -13.10 -14.83 -24.07
N ALA A 145 -12.61 -14.77 -22.83
CA ALA A 145 -12.98 -13.72 -21.91
C ALA A 145 -12.00 -12.55 -22.07
N ASN A 146 -12.34 -11.56 -22.90
CA ASN A 146 -11.64 -10.29 -22.90
C ASN A 146 -11.91 -9.58 -21.57
N ILE A 147 -10.86 -9.21 -20.85
CA ILE A 147 -11.01 -8.44 -19.60
C ILE A 147 -11.30 -6.99 -19.98
N GLU A 148 -12.55 -6.57 -19.82
CA GLU A 148 -12.93 -5.16 -19.90
C GLU A 148 -12.13 -4.32 -18.89
N GLY A 149 -11.79 -3.08 -19.25
CA GLY A 149 -10.90 -2.22 -18.45
C GLY A 149 -11.31 -2.04 -16.98
N SER A 150 -12.62 -2.01 -16.69
CA SER A 150 -13.17 -1.87 -15.34
C SER A 150 -12.86 -3.06 -14.40
N ASN A 151 -12.56 -4.24 -14.97
CA ASN A 151 -12.31 -5.48 -14.23
C ASN A 151 -10.82 -5.83 -14.07
N LYS A 152 -9.90 -4.95 -14.48
CA LYS A 152 -8.47 -5.17 -14.24
C LYS A 152 -8.07 -4.76 -12.82
N GLY A 153 -7.10 -5.49 -12.28
CA GLY A 153 -6.30 -5.02 -11.14
C GLY A 153 -5.25 -4.00 -11.62
N TRP A 154 -4.72 -3.20 -10.70
CA TRP A 154 -3.70 -2.20 -11.02
C TRP A 154 -2.33 -2.61 -10.54
N ILE A 155 -1.30 -2.33 -11.34
CA ILE A 155 0.10 -2.37 -10.91
C ILE A 155 0.65 -0.96 -11.03
N ILE A 156 0.89 -0.32 -9.89
CA ILE A 156 1.28 1.07 -9.81
C ILE A 156 2.75 1.14 -9.42
N CYS A 157 3.57 1.72 -10.28
CA CYS A 157 4.96 2.05 -9.97
C CYS A 157 5.05 3.50 -9.51
N MET A 158 5.52 3.74 -8.31
CA MET A 158 5.73 5.08 -7.75
C MET A 158 7.21 5.31 -7.52
N ASP A 159 7.73 6.38 -8.12
CA ASP A 159 9.15 6.69 -8.13
C ASP A 159 9.30 8.21 -8.05
N SER A 160 9.82 8.68 -6.92
CA SER A 160 9.99 10.11 -6.62
C SER A 160 10.96 10.82 -7.58
N LEU A 161 11.76 10.10 -8.37
CA LEU A 161 12.62 10.67 -9.41
C LEU A 161 12.00 10.58 -10.82
N GLY A 162 10.73 10.19 -10.96
CA GLY A 162 10.02 10.25 -12.23
C GLY A 162 10.47 9.22 -13.27
N GLY A 163 11.17 8.14 -12.86
CA GLY A 163 11.74 7.16 -13.80
C GLY A 163 13.05 7.58 -14.45
N LYS A 164 13.67 8.69 -14.01
CA LYS A 164 15.00 9.12 -14.50
C LYS A 164 16.09 8.08 -14.22
N ASN A 165 16.03 7.45 -13.05
CA ASN A 165 17.02 6.45 -12.63
C ASN A 165 16.62 5.03 -13.04
N ILE A 166 15.32 4.73 -13.02
CA ILE A 166 14.77 3.40 -13.33
C ILE A 166 13.78 3.51 -14.48
N GLY A 167 14.23 3.13 -15.67
CA GLY A 167 13.41 3.12 -16.88
C GLY A 167 12.27 2.11 -16.81
N GLN A 168 11.24 2.32 -17.65
CA GLN A 168 10.06 1.46 -17.69
C GLN A 168 10.38 -0.01 -17.99
N TYR A 169 11.42 -0.29 -18.77
CA TYR A 169 11.85 -1.65 -19.08
C TYR A 169 12.29 -2.44 -17.83
N GLU A 170 13.09 -1.81 -16.97
CA GLU A 170 13.52 -2.44 -15.71
C GLU A 170 12.35 -2.56 -14.72
N LYS A 171 11.45 -1.57 -14.68
CA LYS A 171 10.19 -1.68 -13.93
C LYS A 171 9.35 -2.87 -14.42
N ARG A 172 9.22 -3.04 -15.73
CA ARG A 172 8.49 -4.16 -16.35
C ARG A 172 9.10 -5.52 -16.02
N LYS A 173 10.43 -5.65 -16.06
CA LYS A 173 11.11 -6.89 -15.62
C LYS A 173 10.81 -7.22 -14.17
N ALA A 174 10.85 -6.23 -13.29
CA ALA A 174 10.52 -6.41 -11.88
C ALA A 174 9.08 -6.91 -11.70
N ILE A 175 8.13 -6.28 -12.39
CA ILE A 175 6.73 -6.69 -12.41
C ILE A 175 6.60 -8.15 -12.84
N MET A 176 7.27 -8.57 -13.92
CA MET A 176 7.22 -9.96 -14.40
C MET A 176 7.71 -10.96 -13.35
N LYS A 177 8.82 -10.66 -12.65
CA LYS A 177 9.33 -11.53 -11.57
C LYS A 177 8.34 -11.62 -10.40
N ILE A 178 7.73 -10.50 -10.00
CA ILE A 178 6.73 -10.46 -8.93
C ILE A 178 5.49 -11.25 -9.31
N LEU A 179 4.97 -11.08 -10.54
CA LEU A 179 3.82 -11.83 -11.01
C LEU A 179 4.09 -13.34 -11.13
N LYS A 180 5.31 -13.72 -11.52
CA LYS A 180 5.76 -15.12 -11.49
C LYS A 180 5.74 -15.67 -10.07
N PHE A 181 6.25 -14.92 -9.08
CA PHE A 181 6.19 -15.28 -7.67
C PHE A 181 4.74 -15.45 -7.19
N LEU A 182 3.85 -14.52 -7.50
CA LEU A 182 2.44 -14.59 -7.08
C LEU A 182 1.72 -15.80 -7.68
N ASP A 183 2.00 -16.14 -8.95
CA ASP A 183 1.44 -17.35 -9.58
C ASP A 183 1.98 -18.65 -8.94
N ILE A 184 3.27 -18.68 -8.57
CA ILE A 184 3.85 -19.82 -7.85
C ILE A 184 3.21 -19.94 -6.47
N GLU A 185 3.09 -18.85 -5.71
CA GLU A 185 2.45 -18.86 -4.39
C GLU A 185 0.99 -19.32 -4.50
N ARG A 186 0.23 -18.85 -5.50
CA ARG A 186 -1.14 -19.28 -5.76
C ARG A 186 -1.26 -20.80 -5.92
N ARG A 187 -0.37 -21.41 -6.70
CA ARG A 187 -0.38 -22.87 -6.97
C ARG A 187 0.03 -23.72 -5.77
N ASN A 188 0.73 -23.14 -4.80
CA ASN A 188 1.34 -23.88 -3.69
C ASN A 188 0.73 -23.53 -2.31
N ASN A 189 -0.37 -22.79 -2.30
CA ASN A 189 -1.07 -22.38 -1.09
C ASN A 189 -2.51 -22.91 -1.13
N ASP A 190 -2.76 -23.89 -0.28
CA ASP A 190 -4.01 -24.67 -0.23
C ASP A 190 -5.24 -23.77 0.02
N SER A 191 -5.06 -22.62 0.68
CA SER A 191 -6.12 -21.63 0.89
C SER A 191 -6.77 -21.16 -0.42
N TYR A 192 -6.02 -21.14 -1.52
CA TYR A 192 -6.60 -20.80 -2.83
C TYR A 192 -7.28 -21.99 -3.50
N SER A 193 -6.78 -23.21 -3.29
CA SER A 193 -7.41 -24.44 -3.80
C SER A 193 -8.81 -24.60 -3.19
N ASP A 194 -8.94 -24.44 -1.88
CA ASP A 194 -10.21 -24.52 -1.16
C ASP A 194 -11.22 -23.47 -1.67
N LEU A 195 -10.74 -22.26 -1.99
CA LEU A 195 -11.56 -21.19 -2.55
C LEU A 195 -12.00 -21.45 -3.99
N LEU A 196 -11.22 -22.20 -4.76
CA LEU A 196 -11.61 -22.64 -6.10
C LEU A 196 -12.69 -23.71 -6.00
N GLU A 197 -12.58 -24.67 -5.07
CA GLU A 197 -13.52 -25.79 -4.92
C GLU A 197 -14.87 -25.42 -4.29
N THR A 198 -14.89 -24.51 -3.31
CA THR A 198 -16.10 -24.25 -2.50
C THR A 198 -17.16 -23.38 -3.17
N GLY A 199 -16.92 -22.83 -4.36
CA GLY A 199 -17.90 -21.99 -5.09
C GLY A 199 -18.28 -20.66 -4.40
N ASN A 200 -17.99 -20.49 -3.11
CA ASN A 200 -18.32 -19.31 -2.33
C ASN A 200 -17.45 -18.12 -2.76
N GLU A 201 -18.09 -17.01 -3.13
CA GLU A 201 -17.41 -15.72 -3.19
C GLU A 201 -16.96 -15.35 -1.77
N PRO A 202 -15.74 -14.86 -1.56
CA PRO A 202 -15.42 -14.19 -0.31
C PRO A 202 -16.41 -13.03 -0.14
N ALA A 203 -17.01 -12.90 1.04
CA ALA A 203 -17.88 -11.79 1.38
C ALA A 203 -17.10 -10.47 1.31
N ILE A 204 -17.01 -9.90 0.12
CA ILE A 204 -16.56 -8.54 -0.13
C ILE A 204 -17.83 -7.70 -0.13
N LEU A 205 -17.84 -6.62 0.66
CA LEU A 205 -18.91 -5.63 0.68
C LEU A 205 -19.11 -5.10 -0.74
N ASN A 206 -20.07 -5.69 -1.46
CA ASN A 206 -20.62 -5.13 -2.67
C ASN A 206 -21.29 -3.81 -2.27
N ALA A 207 -20.59 -2.70 -2.48
CA ALA A 207 -21.25 -1.43 -2.65
C ALA A 207 -22.05 -1.52 -3.96
N ASN A 208 -23.25 -2.09 -3.88
CA ASN A 208 -24.21 -2.16 -4.97
C ASN A 208 -24.63 -0.73 -5.34
N ILE A 209 -23.90 -0.11 -6.27
CA ILE A 209 -24.40 1.05 -7.00
C ILE A 209 -25.47 0.51 -7.93
N THR A 210 -26.73 0.66 -7.52
CA THR A 210 -27.88 0.32 -8.33
C THR A 210 -28.02 1.41 -9.39
N VAL A 211 -27.47 1.18 -10.59
CA VAL A 211 -27.67 2.06 -11.74
C VAL A 211 -29.00 1.68 -12.40
N THR A 212 -30.03 2.50 -12.17
CA THR A 212 -31.27 2.45 -12.95
C THR A 212 -31.01 3.00 -14.34
N ASN A 213 -31.02 2.14 -15.35
CA ASN A 213 -30.93 2.54 -16.75
C ASN A 213 -32.25 3.17 -17.21
N THR A 214 -32.24 4.47 -17.51
CA THR A 214 -33.24 5.10 -18.37
C THR A 214 -32.64 5.28 -19.76
N THR A 215 -33.11 4.45 -20.70
CA THR A 215 -32.82 4.56 -22.13
C THR A 215 -33.40 5.85 -22.69
N THR A 216 -32.53 6.69 -23.27
CA THR A 216 -32.97 7.71 -24.24
C THR A 216 -32.10 7.57 -25.47
N THR A 217 -32.69 7.02 -26.53
CA THR A 217 -32.12 6.96 -27.87
C THR A 217 -31.92 8.37 -28.40
N ASN A 218 -30.72 8.69 -28.89
CA ASN A 218 -30.58 9.63 -30.01
C ASN A 218 -29.31 9.32 -30.82
N ASN A 219 -29.58 9.03 -32.08
CA ASN A 219 -28.61 8.85 -33.15
C ASN A 219 -27.80 10.13 -33.35
N ASN A 220 -26.48 10.02 -33.49
CA ASN A 220 -25.80 10.57 -34.66
C ASN A 220 -24.34 10.06 -34.72
N VAL A 221 -24.07 9.41 -35.85
CA VAL A 221 -22.78 8.89 -36.28
C VAL A 221 -21.92 10.07 -36.75
N PHE A 222 -20.72 10.20 -36.19
CA PHE A 222 -19.64 10.95 -36.84
C PHE A 222 -18.33 10.18 -36.68
N THR A 223 -17.88 9.59 -37.79
CA THR A 223 -16.59 8.92 -37.95
C THR A 223 -15.50 9.95 -38.24
N THR A 224 -14.43 9.96 -37.44
CA THR A 224 -13.14 10.55 -37.81
C THR A 224 -12.03 9.53 -37.65
N LYS A 225 -11.44 9.14 -38.78
CA LYS A 225 -10.24 8.30 -38.87
C LYS A 225 -9.02 9.12 -38.44
N THR A 226 -8.25 8.63 -37.48
CA THR A 226 -6.89 9.10 -37.22
C THR A 226 -5.95 7.92 -37.30
N THR A 227 -5.17 7.88 -38.38
CA THR A 227 -4.10 6.93 -38.64
C THR A 227 -2.89 7.31 -37.79
N VAL A 228 -2.47 6.43 -36.88
CA VAL A 228 -1.15 6.50 -36.23
C VAL A 228 -0.38 5.24 -36.60
N ASN A 229 0.71 5.43 -37.34
CA ASN A 229 1.65 4.39 -37.73
C ASN A 229 2.45 3.93 -36.51
N THR A 230 2.37 2.63 -36.19
CA THR A 230 3.32 1.95 -35.31
C THR A 230 3.82 0.70 -36.01
N SER A 231 4.89 0.84 -36.79
CA SER A 231 5.75 -0.27 -37.21
C SER A 231 6.77 -0.51 -36.09
N ASP A 232 6.67 -1.66 -35.44
CA ASP A 232 7.74 -2.47 -34.81
C ASP A 232 7.22 -3.18 -33.56
N ILE A 233 6.42 -4.22 -33.76
CA ILE A 233 6.19 -5.26 -32.75
C ILE A 233 6.42 -6.61 -33.43
N ASN A 234 7.63 -7.14 -33.26
CA ASN A 234 7.91 -8.53 -33.58
C ASN A 234 7.24 -9.45 -32.55
N ASN A 235 6.24 -10.17 -33.04
CA ASN A 235 5.80 -11.52 -32.68
C ASN A 235 6.23 -12.09 -31.32
N THR A 236 5.28 -12.16 -30.39
CA THR A 236 5.01 -13.39 -29.65
C THR A 236 3.49 -13.59 -29.59
N ASN A 237 3.02 -14.75 -30.04
CA ASN A 237 1.64 -15.19 -29.92
C ASN A 237 1.31 -15.42 -28.44
N ASP A 238 0.95 -14.37 -27.71
CA ASP A 238 0.37 -14.49 -26.37
C ASP A 238 -1.08 -14.97 -26.56
N SER A 239 -1.28 -16.28 -26.57
CA SER A 239 -2.64 -16.84 -26.50
C SER A 239 -3.33 -16.23 -25.29
N MET A 240 -4.50 -15.62 -25.51
CA MET A 240 -5.29 -14.79 -24.59
C MET A 240 -5.79 -15.58 -23.36
N SER A 241 -4.88 -16.13 -22.59
CA SER A 241 -5.13 -16.91 -21.39
C SER A 241 -5.08 -15.99 -20.17
N VAL A 242 -6.15 -16.03 -19.37
CA VAL A 242 -6.22 -15.28 -18.12
C VAL A 242 -5.25 -15.90 -17.13
N THR A 243 -4.04 -15.33 -17.03
CA THR A 243 -2.97 -15.77 -16.12
C THR A 243 -2.41 -14.58 -15.33
N PHE A 244 -1.84 -14.85 -14.15
CA PHE A 244 -1.24 -13.82 -13.30
C PHE A 244 0.00 -13.26 -14.01
N ARG A 245 0.64 -14.09 -14.84
CA ARG A 245 1.85 -13.80 -15.61
C ARG A 245 1.59 -12.90 -16.82
N SER A 246 0.40 -12.93 -17.43
CA SER A 246 0.13 -12.09 -18.60
C SER A 246 -0.14 -10.65 -18.17
N LEU A 247 0.73 -9.75 -18.63
CA LEU A 247 0.65 -8.32 -18.31
C LEU A 247 -0.58 -7.66 -18.92
N SER A 248 -1.15 -8.23 -19.98
CA SER A 248 -2.39 -7.72 -20.61
C SER A 248 -3.58 -7.79 -19.65
N ASN A 249 -3.51 -8.63 -18.62
CA ASN A 249 -4.56 -8.76 -17.60
C ASN A 249 -4.51 -7.65 -16.55
N TRP A 250 -3.44 -6.85 -16.52
CA TRP A 250 -3.24 -5.77 -15.56
C TRP A 250 -3.29 -4.42 -16.26
N GLU A 251 -3.79 -3.41 -15.56
CA GLU A 251 -3.52 -2.03 -15.93
C GLU A 251 -2.24 -1.58 -15.19
N ILE A 252 -1.21 -1.26 -15.95
CA ILE A 252 0.10 -0.90 -15.41
C ILE A 252 0.27 0.60 -15.51
N ILE A 253 0.42 1.26 -14.36
CA ILE A 253 0.56 2.71 -14.25
C ILE A 253 2.00 3.00 -13.81
N TYR A 254 2.79 3.54 -14.73
CA TYR A 254 4.11 4.05 -14.41
C TYR A 254 4.01 5.49 -13.96
N ASN A 255 4.35 5.75 -12.70
CA ASN A 255 4.41 7.08 -12.10
C ASN A 255 3.11 7.88 -12.30
N PRO A 256 2.10 7.66 -11.44
CA PRO A 256 0.85 8.41 -11.50
C PRO A 256 1.09 9.92 -11.63
N LYS A 257 0.21 10.60 -12.39
CA LYS A 257 0.47 11.95 -12.87
C LYS A 257 0.67 12.99 -11.76
N ASN A 258 -0.08 12.85 -10.68
CA ASN A 258 -0.05 13.77 -9.54
C ASN A 258 0.84 13.26 -8.40
N LEU A 259 1.72 12.28 -8.66
CA LEU A 259 2.67 11.79 -7.68
C LEU A 259 3.73 12.87 -7.42
N PRO A 260 3.95 13.31 -6.16
CA PRO A 260 5.01 14.27 -5.86
C PRO A 260 6.40 13.76 -6.24
N PHE A 261 7.29 14.66 -6.62
CA PHE A 261 8.67 14.32 -6.97
C PHE A 261 9.64 14.87 -5.94
N GLN A 262 10.69 14.10 -5.65
CA GLN A 262 11.79 14.59 -4.83
C GLN A 262 12.63 15.58 -5.64
N GLU A 263 13.19 16.57 -4.93
CA GLU A 263 14.10 17.55 -5.51
C GLU A 263 15.55 17.41 -5.02
N ASN A 264 15.77 16.58 -4.00
CA ASN A 264 17.10 16.20 -3.53
C ASN A 264 17.43 14.77 -3.95
N ASN A 265 18.62 14.28 -3.61
CA ASN A 265 19.10 12.95 -3.98
C ASN A 265 18.94 11.89 -2.88
N PHE A 266 18.53 12.26 -1.66
CA PHE A 266 18.57 11.38 -0.48
C PHE A 266 17.19 11.03 0.10
N ASP A 267 16.10 11.67 -0.32
CA ASP A 267 14.76 11.46 0.26
C ASP A 267 13.94 10.35 -0.37
N CYS A 268 14.45 9.60 -1.36
CA CYS A 268 13.69 8.53 -2.01
C CYS A 268 13.03 7.56 -1.03
N GLY A 269 13.72 7.21 0.06
CA GLY A 269 13.15 6.42 1.17
C GLY A 269 12.00 7.09 1.91
N ILE A 270 12.08 8.40 2.17
CA ILE A 270 11.00 9.18 2.81
C ILE A 270 9.76 9.19 1.91
N TYR A 271 9.95 9.41 0.61
CA TYR A 271 8.84 9.49 -0.34
C TYR A 271 8.07 8.18 -0.44
N ILE A 272 8.76 7.03 -0.50
CA ILE A 272 8.05 5.75 -0.62
C ILE A 272 7.31 5.35 0.67
N ILE A 273 7.82 5.74 1.85
CA ILE A 273 7.06 5.56 3.12
C ILE A 273 5.78 6.38 3.06
N GLU A 274 5.84 7.63 2.61
CA GLU A 274 4.66 8.49 2.51
C GLU A 274 3.65 8.01 1.45
N TYR A 275 4.12 7.51 0.31
CA TYR A 275 3.22 6.91 -0.69
C TYR A 275 2.47 5.71 -0.13
N ALA A 276 3.15 4.86 0.63
CA ALA A 276 2.53 3.72 1.31
C ALA A 276 1.58 4.20 2.42
N HIS A 277 1.98 5.21 3.19
CA HIS A 277 1.14 5.82 4.22
C HIS A 277 -0.18 6.34 3.63
N TRP A 278 -0.16 7.04 2.50
CA TRP A 278 -1.39 7.49 1.84
C TRP A 278 -2.28 6.34 1.41
N LEU A 279 -1.70 5.26 0.87
CA LEU A 279 -2.46 4.05 0.57
C LEU A 279 -3.12 3.46 1.83
N PHE A 280 -2.41 3.38 2.95
CA PHE A 280 -2.97 2.82 4.17
C PHE A 280 -4.06 3.70 4.79
N HIS A 281 -3.90 5.01 4.69
CA HIS A 281 -4.82 5.99 5.26
C HIS A 281 -6.08 6.17 4.42
N TYR A 282 -5.96 6.21 3.09
CA TYR A 282 -7.04 6.54 2.16
C TYR A 282 -7.55 5.35 1.34
N GLY A 283 -6.87 4.20 1.40
CA GLY A 283 -7.17 3.03 0.59
C GLY A 283 -6.78 3.17 -0.88
N THR A 284 -7.07 2.14 -1.67
CA THR A 284 -6.74 2.10 -3.11
C THR A 284 -7.49 3.16 -3.91
N ALA A 285 -8.61 3.67 -3.38
CA ALA A 285 -9.38 4.76 -3.97
C ALA A 285 -8.56 6.03 -4.18
N ILE A 286 -7.48 6.21 -3.41
CA ILE A 286 -6.58 7.35 -3.55
C ILE A 286 -5.96 7.46 -4.94
N PHE A 287 -5.71 6.32 -5.57
CA PHE A 287 -5.12 6.27 -6.90
C PHE A 287 -6.08 6.73 -8.00
N ASN A 288 -7.40 6.67 -7.79
CA ASN A 288 -8.36 7.22 -8.76
C ASN A 288 -8.08 8.70 -9.04
N SER A 289 -7.79 9.49 -8.00
CA SER A 289 -7.46 10.91 -8.14
C SER A 289 -6.09 11.17 -8.77
N MET A 290 -5.18 10.17 -8.73
CA MET A 290 -3.85 10.26 -9.33
C MET A 290 -3.81 9.76 -10.78
N ILE A 291 -4.75 8.89 -11.17
CA ILE A 291 -4.84 8.25 -12.49
C ILE A 291 -5.84 8.97 -13.41
N ASN A 292 -7.08 9.22 -12.94
CA ASN A 292 -8.20 9.69 -13.79
C ASN A 292 -8.33 11.22 -13.84
N ARG A 293 -8.81 11.72 -15.00
CA ARG A 293 -8.81 13.15 -15.38
C ARG A 293 -10.20 13.78 -15.55
N ASP A 294 -11.30 13.03 -15.44
CA ASP A 294 -12.62 13.59 -15.76
C ASP A 294 -13.21 14.38 -14.60
N SER A 295 -13.10 15.70 -14.73
CA SER A 295 -13.67 16.73 -13.86
C SER A 295 -15.21 16.87 -13.96
N SER A 296 -15.92 15.88 -14.51
CA SER A 296 -17.35 16.02 -14.84
C SER A 296 -18.26 14.87 -14.39
N LEU A 297 -17.76 13.83 -13.73
CA LEU A 297 -18.61 12.87 -13.02
C LEU A 297 -18.61 13.24 -11.54
N GLU A 298 -19.79 13.64 -11.06
CA GLU A 298 -20.07 14.16 -9.72
C GLU A 298 -19.28 13.42 -8.63
N ILE A 299 -18.24 14.10 -8.17
CA ILE A 299 -17.46 13.80 -6.98
C ILE A 299 -18.36 14.06 -5.77
N SER A 300 -19.26 13.12 -5.47
CA SER A 300 -20.03 13.18 -4.22
C SER A 300 -19.32 12.46 -3.07
N ASN A 301 -18.22 11.74 -3.32
CA ASN A 301 -17.48 10.98 -2.30
C ASN A 301 -15.95 10.89 -2.55
N SER A 302 -15.31 11.78 -3.32
CA SER A 302 -13.84 11.61 -3.52
C SER A 302 -13.09 11.87 -2.22
N ILE A 303 -12.31 10.87 -1.83
CA ILE A 303 -11.27 11.01 -0.82
C ILE A 303 -10.23 11.95 -1.44
N CYS A 304 -10.34 13.24 -1.13
CA CYS A 304 -9.40 14.24 -1.58
C CYS A 304 -8.15 14.16 -0.69
N LEU A 305 -7.01 13.80 -1.28
CA LEU A 305 -5.71 13.99 -0.64
C LEU A 305 -5.59 15.45 -0.24
N ASP A 306 -5.36 15.70 1.05
CA ASP A 306 -4.99 17.03 1.52
C ASP A 306 -3.79 17.53 0.69
N GLN A 307 -4.00 18.59 -0.09
CA GLN A 307 -2.98 19.13 -0.98
C GLN A 307 -1.74 19.58 -0.20
N ASN A 308 -1.88 19.90 1.10
CA ASN A 308 -0.74 20.18 1.96
C ASN A 308 0.16 18.96 2.13
N LYS A 309 -0.41 17.74 2.21
CA LYS A 309 0.35 16.48 2.30
C LYS A 309 1.07 16.11 1.00
N LEU A 310 0.66 16.71 -0.12
CA LEU A 310 1.38 16.61 -1.40
C LEU A 310 2.48 17.66 -1.54
N SER A 311 2.53 18.65 -0.65
CA SER A 311 3.46 19.77 -0.75
C SER A 311 4.89 19.36 -0.45
N ARG A 312 5.86 20.07 -1.04
CA ARG A 312 7.27 19.94 -0.71
C ARG A 312 7.55 20.09 0.79
N LYS A 313 6.84 21.01 1.45
CA LYS A 313 7.03 21.31 2.86
C LYS A 313 6.68 20.11 3.74
N TRP A 314 5.66 19.34 3.35
CA TRP A 314 5.29 18.09 4.02
C TRP A 314 6.46 17.11 4.02
N PHE A 315 6.98 16.75 2.85
CA PHE A 315 8.10 15.81 2.71
C PHE A 315 9.35 16.25 3.48
N GLN A 316 9.67 17.54 3.45
CA GLN A 316 10.79 18.10 4.21
C GLN A 316 10.60 17.96 5.73
N ASN A 317 9.36 17.99 6.22
CA ASN A 317 9.07 17.84 7.65
C ASN A 317 9.07 16.37 8.11
N ARG A 318 8.88 15.41 7.20
CA ARG A 318 8.76 13.98 7.57
C ARG A 318 9.99 13.43 8.29
N ARG A 319 11.21 13.86 7.93
CA ARG A 319 12.42 13.49 8.68
C ARG A 319 12.35 13.90 10.15
N ALA A 320 11.86 15.11 10.43
CA ALA A 320 11.69 15.60 11.79
C ALA A 320 10.58 14.84 12.52
N VAL A 321 9.47 14.54 11.83
CA VAL A 321 8.38 13.73 12.39
C VAL A 321 8.87 12.32 12.76
N TYR A 322 9.54 11.62 11.85
CA TYR A 322 10.10 10.29 12.10
C TYR A 322 11.10 10.30 13.25
N THR A 323 11.94 11.33 13.32
CA THR A 323 12.85 11.51 14.45
C THR A 323 12.08 11.62 15.76
N LYS A 324 11.03 12.46 15.83
CA LYS A 324 10.19 12.62 17.02
C LYS A 324 9.48 11.33 17.42
N VAL A 325 9.02 10.54 16.44
CA VAL A 325 8.43 9.22 16.68
C VAL A 325 9.42 8.31 17.39
N LEU A 326 10.65 8.20 16.89
CA LEU A 326 11.69 7.37 17.53
C LEU A 326 12.08 7.91 18.92
N GLU A 327 12.24 9.22 19.06
CA GLU A 327 12.55 9.85 20.35
C GLU A 327 11.43 9.60 21.38
N PHE A 328 10.16 9.74 20.97
CA PHE A 328 9.00 9.43 21.80
C PHE A 328 8.99 7.96 22.24
N MET A 329 9.13 7.01 21.29
CA MET A 329 9.16 5.58 21.61
C MET A 329 10.31 5.23 22.56
N SER A 330 11.46 5.89 22.41
CA SER A 330 12.65 5.64 23.25
C SER A 330 12.52 6.13 24.69
N THR A 331 11.65 7.11 24.93
CA THR A 331 11.45 7.76 26.24
C THR A 331 10.19 7.24 26.96
N ASN A 332 9.29 6.57 26.25
CA ASN A 332 8.03 6.07 26.77
C ASN A 332 7.97 4.53 26.70
N MET A 333 8.49 3.84 27.73
CA MET A 333 8.37 2.38 27.80
C MET A 333 6.90 1.96 27.87
N GLY A 334 6.55 0.85 27.20
CA GLY A 334 5.16 0.38 27.11
C GLY A 334 4.27 1.20 26.18
N TRP A 335 4.83 2.08 25.34
CA TRP A 335 4.06 2.87 24.37
C TRP A 335 3.16 1.98 23.50
N ASN A 336 3.59 0.77 23.18
CA ASN A 336 2.87 -0.22 22.36
C ASN A 336 1.79 -0.99 23.14
N GLU A 337 1.62 -0.76 24.44
CA GLU A 337 0.61 -1.40 25.29
C GLU A 337 -0.36 -0.35 25.86
N ASP A 338 0.13 0.86 26.09
CA ASP A 338 -0.68 1.99 26.53
C ASP A 338 -1.44 2.63 25.35
N LYS A 339 -2.76 2.76 25.48
CA LYS A 339 -3.61 3.35 24.44
C LYS A 339 -3.41 4.87 24.30
N PHE A 340 -3.18 5.56 25.42
CA PHE A 340 -2.96 6.99 25.44
C PHE A 340 -1.61 7.37 24.81
N LEU A 341 -0.55 6.62 25.12
CA LEU A 341 0.75 6.81 24.47
C LEU A 341 0.70 6.50 22.97
N ARG A 342 -0.01 5.44 22.56
CA ARG A 342 -0.28 5.15 21.15
C ARG A 342 -0.97 6.30 20.42
N ASN A 343 -2.01 6.87 21.02
CA ASN A 343 -2.72 7.99 20.40
C ASN A 343 -1.81 9.21 20.24
N GLN A 344 -1.02 9.57 21.27
CA GLN A 344 -0.04 10.66 21.16
C GLN A 344 0.99 10.40 20.07
N LEU A 345 1.46 9.15 19.96
CA LEU A 345 2.41 8.75 18.95
C LEU A 345 1.83 8.85 17.52
N THR A 346 0.58 8.46 17.34
CA THR A 346 -0.16 8.66 16.08
C THR A 346 -0.33 10.15 15.76
N GLU A 347 -0.66 10.98 16.75
CA GLU A 347 -0.75 12.45 16.56
C GLU A 347 0.59 13.08 16.14
N ILE A 348 1.70 12.62 16.71
CA ILE A 348 3.05 13.01 16.28
C ILE A 348 3.28 12.58 14.83
N PHE A 349 2.95 11.32 14.50
CA PHE A 349 3.19 10.76 13.17
C PHE A 349 2.36 11.41 12.06
N ASP A 350 1.11 11.73 12.33
CA ASP A 350 0.23 12.43 11.40
C ASP A 350 0.55 13.93 11.28
N ASP A 351 1.52 14.43 12.06
CA ASP A 351 1.93 15.83 12.09
C ASP A 351 0.76 16.79 12.37
N ASN A 352 -0.24 16.31 13.12
CA ASN A 352 -1.42 17.09 13.55
C ASN A 352 -1.09 18.12 14.65
N MET A 353 0.17 18.51 14.79
CA MET A 353 0.69 19.42 15.82
C MET A 353 0.38 20.89 15.49
N ASN A 354 -0.91 21.23 15.50
CA ASN A 354 -1.41 22.60 15.69
C ASN A 354 -2.04 22.83 17.09
N THR A 355 -1.92 21.88 18.04
CA THR A 355 -2.64 21.99 19.34
C THR A 355 -1.86 21.59 20.58
N PHE A 356 -0.54 21.74 20.62
CA PHE A 356 0.17 21.77 21.90
C PHE A 356 1.23 22.88 21.94
N ASN A 357 0.75 24.10 22.17
CA ASN A 357 1.56 25.07 22.92
C ASN A 357 1.72 24.50 24.33
N TYR A 358 2.90 23.97 24.61
CA TYR A 358 3.39 23.72 25.95
C TYR A 358 3.55 25.08 26.65
N ASN A 359 2.45 25.65 27.15
CA ASN A 359 2.37 26.69 28.17
C ASN A 359 0.91 27.15 28.32
N GLU A 360 0.11 26.42 29.09
CA GLU A 360 -0.85 27.00 30.03
C GLU A 360 -1.47 25.89 30.89
N LYS A 361 -1.50 26.13 32.20
CA LYS A 361 -2.15 25.27 33.21
C LYS A 361 -3.60 24.98 32.76
N VAL A 362 -3.89 23.74 32.38
CA VAL A 362 -5.26 23.30 32.11
C VAL A 362 -6.00 23.18 33.43
N THR A 363 -6.94 24.09 33.67
CA THR A 363 -7.94 23.99 34.73
C THR A 363 -8.97 22.91 34.41
N GLN A 364 -9.44 22.24 35.46
CA GLN A 364 -10.32 21.07 35.52
C GLN A 364 -11.65 21.15 34.72
N GLU A 365 -11.99 22.30 34.13
CA GLU A 365 -13.30 22.57 33.51
C GLU A 365 -13.43 22.12 32.04
N LYS A 366 -12.33 21.90 31.31
CA LYS A 366 -12.41 21.41 29.91
C LYS A 366 -12.65 19.89 29.80
N ILE A 367 -12.36 19.12 30.85
CA ILE A 367 -12.54 17.66 30.86
C ILE A 367 -14.02 17.29 31.05
N SER A 368 -14.75 18.08 31.85
CA SER A 368 -16.18 17.87 32.14
C SER A 368 -17.07 18.14 30.92
N SER A 369 -16.73 19.09 30.04
CA SER A 369 -17.53 19.38 28.83
C SER A 369 -17.39 18.30 27.74
N LEU A 370 -16.20 17.70 27.58
CA LEU A 370 -15.97 16.57 26.66
C LEU A 370 -16.60 15.26 27.16
N GLN A 371 -16.60 15.02 28.47
CA GLN A 371 -17.29 13.87 29.07
C GLN A 371 -18.82 14.01 29.01
N ALA A 372 -19.35 15.23 29.16
CA ALA A 372 -20.79 15.51 28.99
C ALA A 372 -21.25 15.28 27.54
N ARG A 373 -20.43 15.66 26.55
CA ARG A 373 -20.72 15.46 25.12
C ARG A 373 -20.71 13.97 24.73
N LYS A 374 -19.82 13.17 25.35
CA LYS A 374 -19.81 11.69 25.20
C LYS A 374 -21.01 11.00 25.87
N LYS A 375 -21.46 11.48 27.05
CA LYS A 375 -22.66 10.94 27.72
C LYS A 375 -23.95 11.24 26.96
N PHE A 376 -24.07 12.42 26.35
CA PHE A 376 -25.24 12.78 25.55
C PHE A 376 -25.39 11.87 24.32
N VAL A 377 -24.31 11.66 23.55
CA VAL A 377 -24.32 10.80 22.35
C VAL A 377 -24.62 9.33 22.68
N MET A 378 -24.12 8.81 23.81
CA MET A 378 -24.39 7.42 24.22
C MET A 378 -25.81 7.21 24.78
N SER A 379 -26.43 8.24 25.38
CA SER A 379 -27.82 8.14 25.85
C SER A 379 -28.85 8.14 24.72
N SER A 380 -28.52 8.75 23.57
CA SER A 380 -29.39 8.84 22.40
C SER A 380 -29.43 7.56 21.57
N LEU A 381 -28.39 6.71 21.66
CA LEU A 381 -28.28 5.45 20.91
C LEU A 381 -28.93 4.25 21.61
N ASN A 382 -29.21 4.34 22.92
CA ASN A 382 -29.82 3.24 23.70
C ASN A 382 -31.35 3.23 23.73
N LYS A 383 -32.03 4.21 23.11
CA LYS A 383 -33.51 4.28 23.11
C LYS A 383 -34.19 3.66 21.89
N SER A 384 -33.47 3.24 20.85
CA SER A 384 -34.09 2.67 19.64
C SER A 384 -33.98 1.15 19.50
N TYR A 385 -33.37 0.44 20.46
CA TYR A 385 -33.12 -1.01 20.35
C TYR A 385 -33.85 -1.91 21.37
N PHE A 386 -34.82 -1.38 22.13
CA PHE A 386 -35.58 -2.15 23.11
C PHE A 386 -37.11 -1.93 23.05
N ASN A 387 -37.66 -1.66 21.86
CA ASN A 387 -39.11 -1.76 21.62
C ASN A 387 -39.37 -2.34 20.23
N ARG A 388 -39.27 -3.67 20.13
CA ARG A 388 -40.08 -4.52 19.27
C ARG A 388 -39.97 -5.97 19.71
#